data_AF-A0A352CTR2-F1
#
_entry.id   AF-A0A352CTR2-F1
#
_cell.length_a   1.000
_cell.length_b   1.000
_cell.length_c   1.000
_cell.angle_alpha   90.00
_cell.angle_beta   90.00
_cell.angle_gamma   90.00
#
_symmetry.space_group_name_H-M   'P 1'
#
loop_
_entity.id
_entity.type
_entity.pdbx_description
1 polymer ?
#
loop_
_entity_poly.entity_id
_entity_poly.type
_entity_poly.pdbx_seq_one_letter_code
_entity_poly.pdbx_strand_id
1 'polypeptide(L)'
;DRTGNLYGFLKGSIPGDPVLFSAHMDTVEPSRGKKAILESDGTIHSDGTTVLGADDAAGLVEILEGIRAVLESGYPHRDIEVLFPIAEELYTVGTSSMTEEEFGKIKAKEAYVPDMSGKPGTAANRAPSLISFRATVTGRASHAGFEPEKGIHAIQAAAEAVSKIKMGHIDKETTCNIGVIRGGSGTNIVPETCTAEGEIRSYVHEKALACMDRVTEIFRQTAESCGAAADVRYTIHLHAYETDLESVPARRFRRVCQSLGLAGDIISTFGGSDNNTFAEHGIKGLVLSCGMYQAHSVKEYTRTADLAAGAKLIAGLILDAE
;
A
#
# COMPACT_ATOMS: atom_id res chain seq x y z
N ASP A 1 0.70 15.78 -11.47
CA ASP A 1 1.77 16.73 -11.14
C ASP A 1 2.76 16.94 -12.27
N ARG A 2 3.61 17.97 -12.17
CA ARG A 2 4.78 18.22 -13.06
C ARG A 2 6.07 17.56 -12.53
N THR A 3 5.96 16.68 -11.54
CA THR A 3 7.07 16.01 -10.86
C THR A 3 6.92 14.51 -11.03
N GLY A 4 8.04 13.79 -11.09
CA GLY A 4 8.08 12.33 -11.18
C GLY A 4 8.87 11.72 -10.02
N ASN A 5 9.05 10.40 -10.07
CA ASN A 5 9.88 9.69 -9.08
C ASN A 5 11.33 10.17 -9.13
N LEU A 6 12.02 10.14 -7.99
CA LEU A 6 13.42 10.51 -7.89
C LEU A 6 14.28 9.25 -7.73
N TYR A 7 15.12 8.94 -8.71
CA TYR A 7 16.14 7.91 -8.60
C TYR A 7 17.52 8.51 -8.32
N GLY A 8 18.25 7.91 -7.39
CA GLY A 8 19.63 8.26 -7.06
C GLY A 8 20.54 7.03 -7.06
N PHE A 9 21.76 7.20 -7.54
CA PHE A 9 22.80 6.17 -7.54
C PHE A 9 24.06 6.72 -6.87
N LEU A 10 24.60 5.98 -5.90
CA LEU A 10 25.84 6.29 -5.21
C LEU A 10 26.82 5.14 -5.35
N LYS A 11 27.96 5.43 -5.99
CA LYS A 11 29.03 4.45 -6.22
C LYS A 11 29.71 4.09 -4.90
N GLY A 12 29.80 2.79 -4.61
CA GLY A 12 30.55 2.23 -3.50
C GLY A 12 32.01 1.93 -3.83
N SER A 13 32.75 1.50 -2.81
CA SER A 13 34.19 1.21 -2.86
C SER A 13 34.54 -0.28 -2.88
N ILE A 14 33.55 -1.17 -2.68
CA ILE A 14 33.70 -2.63 -2.81
C ILE A 14 32.76 -3.20 -3.87
N PRO A 15 33.12 -4.35 -4.50
CA PRO A 15 32.22 -5.03 -5.44
C PRO A 15 30.99 -5.60 -4.75
N GLY A 16 29.90 -5.76 -5.51
CA GLY A 16 28.65 -6.35 -5.05
C GLY A 16 27.47 -5.74 -5.81
N ASP A 17 26.33 -6.45 -5.82
CA ASP A 17 25.09 -5.89 -6.36
C ASP A 17 24.63 -4.72 -5.48
N PRO A 18 24.08 -3.63 -6.07
CA PRO A 18 23.58 -2.52 -5.28
C PRO A 18 22.42 -2.93 -4.37
N VAL A 19 22.25 -2.18 -3.28
CA VAL A 19 21.03 -2.24 -2.47
C VAL A 19 20.12 -1.08 -2.82
N LEU A 20 18.84 -1.36 -3.10
CA LEU A 20 17.82 -0.34 -3.29
C LEU A 20 17.17 -0.01 -1.95
N PHE A 21 17.05 1.28 -1.66
CA PHE A 21 16.16 1.79 -0.62
C PHE A 21 15.05 2.63 -1.25
N SER A 22 13.83 2.52 -0.73
CA SER A 22 12.71 3.32 -1.21
C SER A 22 11.83 3.81 -0.08
N ALA A 23 11.40 5.05 -0.19
CA ALA A 23 10.42 5.68 0.70
C ALA A 23 9.68 6.74 -0.13
N HIS A 24 8.37 6.84 0.04
CA HIS A 24 7.56 7.72 -0.79
C HIS A 24 7.58 9.17 -0.29
N MET A 25 7.32 10.12 -1.20
CA MET A 25 7.44 11.57 -0.91
C MET A 25 6.11 12.27 -0.68
N ASP A 26 4.99 11.63 -1.02
CA ASP A 26 3.65 12.16 -0.79
C ASP A 26 3.10 11.76 0.58
N THR A 27 1.94 12.29 0.93
CA THR A 27 1.24 11.98 2.19
C THR A 27 -0.25 12.21 2.00
N VAL A 28 -1.12 11.47 2.69
CA VAL A 28 -2.57 11.72 2.67
C VAL A 28 -2.99 13.08 3.24
N GLU A 29 -4.18 13.54 2.86
CA GLU A 29 -4.84 14.71 3.45
C GLU A 29 -5.46 14.37 4.84
N PRO A 30 -5.56 15.33 5.78
CA PRO A 30 -5.18 16.74 5.67
C PRO A 30 -3.67 16.96 5.87
N SER A 31 -2.97 17.52 4.89
CA SER A 31 -1.49 17.62 4.89
C SER A 31 -0.93 19.04 4.72
N ARG A 32 -1.77 20.04 4.47
CA ARG A 32 -1.29 21.41 4.20
C ARG A 32 -0.96 22.17 5.47
N GLY A 33 0.27 22.68 5.56
CA GLY A 33 0.70 23.52 6.68
C GLY A 33 1.08 22.73 7.93
N LYS A 34 1.57 21.49 7.77
CA LYS A 34 1.97 20.61 8.89
C LYS A 34 2.91 21.32 9.85
N LYS A 35 2.73 21.04 11.14
CA LYS A 35 3.63 21.47 12.21
C LYS A 35 4.00 20.27 13.06
N ALA A 36 5.28 19.94 13.05
CA ALA A 36 5.83 18.91 13.92
C ALA A 36 6.10 19.51 15.31
N ILE A 37 5.56 18.88 16.34
CA ILE A 37 5.81 19.19 17.76
C ILE A 37 6.71 18.10 18.30
N LEU A 38 7.89 18.48 18.81
CA LEU A 38 8.80 17.58 19.51
C LEU A 38 8.57 17.73 21.02
N GLU A 39 8.13 16.64 21.64
CA GLU A 39 7.94 16.53 23.08
C GLU A 39 9.27 16.21 23.78
N SER A 40 9.34 16.50 25.09
CA SER A 40 10.54 16.26 25.90
C SER A 40 10.93 14.78 26.01
N ASP A 41 9.98 13.86 25.79
CA ASP A 41 10.22 12.42 25.81
C ASP A 41 10.70 11.86 24.45
N GLY A 42 10.89 12.73 23.46
CA GLY A 42 11.32 12.37 22.11
C GLY A 42 10.20 11.99 21.15
N THR A 43 8.93 12.07 21.57
CA THR A 43 7.79 11.91 20.67
C THR A 43 7.68 13.11 19.72
N ILE A 44 7.51 12.84 18.43
CA ILE A 44 7.22 13.85 17.40
C ILE A 44 5.82 13.59 16.88
N HIS A 45 4.92 14.57 16.96
CA HIS A 45 3.53 14.46 16.53
C HIS A 45 3.06 15.75 15.83
N SER A 46 1.90 15.71 15.19
CA SER A 46 1.32 16.92 14.57
C SER A 46 0.66 17.82 15.62
N ASP A 47 0.28 19.05 15.23
CA ASP A 47 -0.53 19.93 16.10
C ASP A 47 -2.02 19.52 16.21
N GLY A 48 -2.38 18.35 15.67
CA GLY A 48 -3.74 17.81 15.66
C GLY A 48 -4.64 18.35 14.55
N THR A 49 -4.14 19.28 13.71
CA THR A 49 -4.92 19.84 12.59
C THR A 49 -4.61 19.17 11.24
N THR A 50 -3.43 18.55 11.14
CA THR A 50 -2.97 17.81 9.96
C THR A 50 -2.45 16.44 10.38
N VAL A 51 -2.20 15.55 9.41
CA VAL A 51 -1.28 14.44 9.59
C VAL A 51 0.13 14.96 9.89
N LEU A 52 0.99 14.14 10.52
CA LEU A 52 2.40 14.47 10.71
C LEU A 52 3.18 14.26 9.41
N GLY A 53 2.84 13.22 8.64
CA GLY A 53 3.61 12.71 7.52
C GLY A 53 4.83 11.90 7.95
N ALA A 54 4.78 11.23 9.10
CA ALA A 54 5.78 10.20 9.42
C ALA A 54 5.72 9.06 8.40
N ASP A 55 4.52 8.74 7.93
CA ASP A 55 4.24 8.05 6.66
C ASP A 55 4.39 9.06 5.49
N ASP A 56 5.47 9.05 4.69
CA ASP A 56 6.69 8.25 4.84
C ASP A 56 7.97 9.11 4.98
N ALA A 57 7.85 10.30 5.60
CA ALA A 57 9.03 11.10 5.90
C ALA A 57 9.97 10.41 6.91
N ALA A 58 9.47 9.48 7.72
CA ALA A 58 10.30 8.67 8.60
C ALA A 58 11.24 7.77 7.79
N GLY A 59 10.72 7.02 6.81
CA GLY A 59 11.52 6.20 5.91
C GLY A 59 12.54 7.03 5.13
N LEU A 60 12.14 8.20 4.60
CA LEU A 60 13.06 9.13 3.93
C LEU A 60 14.21 9.57 4.83
N VAL A 61 13.91 9.97 6.08
CA VAL A 61 14.92 10.40 7.05
C VAL A 61 15.86 9.25 7.42
N GLU A 62 15.32 8.06 7.67
CA GLU A 62 16.11 6.86 7.99
C GLU A 62 17.07 6.50 6.86
N ILE A 63 16.60 6.54 5.60
CA ILE A 63 17.43 6.26 4.42
C ILE A 63 18.55 7.30 4.29
N LEU A 64 18.21 8.59 4.28
CA LEU A 64 19.16 9.67 4.05
C LEU A 64 20.22 9.75 5.17
N GLU A 65 19.81 9.60 6.43
CA GLU A 65 20.72 9.62 7.56
C GLU A 65 21.56 8.35 7.64
N GLY A 66 21.00 7.17 7.34
CA GLY A 66 21.75 5.93 7.26
C GLY A 66 22.86 5.98 6.21
N ILE A 67 22.56 6.51 5.02
CA ILE A 67 23.57 6.73 3.97
C ILE A 67 24.63 7.73 4.43
N ARG A 68 24.22 8.86 5.05
CA ARG A 68 25.15 9.87 5.57
C ARG A 68 26.11 9.25 6.61
N ALA A 69 25.58 8.49 7.56
CA ALA A 69 26.37 7.84 8.60
C ALA A 69 27.40 6.88 8.01
N VAL A 70 27.05 6.12 6.97
CA VAL A 70 28.01 5.25 6.25
C VAL A 70 29.13 6.07 5.62
N LEU A 71 28.79 7.15 4.91
CA LEU A 71 29.80 8.02 4.27
C LEU A 71 30.74 8.66 5.28
N GLU A 72 30.20 9.17 6.40
CA GLU A 72 30.99 9.79 7.47
C GLU A 72 31.89 8.79 8.20
N SER A 73 31.46 7.53 8.30
CA SER A 73 32.27 6.47 8.92
C SER A 73 33.52 6.10 8.12
N GLY A 74 33.50 6.34 6.80
CA GLY A 74 34.57 5.94 5.88
C GLY A 74 34.69 4.42 5.68
N TYR A 75 33.77 3.60 6.20
CA TYR A 75 33.78 2.17 5.96
C TYR A 75 33.50 1.85 4.48
N PRO A 76 34.17 0.85 3.89
CA PRO A 76 33.86 0.42 2.54
C PRO A 76 32.43 -0.11 2.43
N HIS A 77 31.75 0.23 1.34
CA HIS A 77 30.37 -0.21 1.06
C HIS A 77 30.19 -0.49 -0.43
N ARG A 78 29.18 -1.30 -0.76
CA ARG A 78 28.75 -1.55 -2.15
C ARG A 78 27.96 -0.36 -2.70
N ASP A 79 27.61 -0.43 -3.98
CA ASP A 79 26.78 0.60 -4.61
C ASP A 79 25.43 0.73 -3.89
N ILE A 80 24.90 1.94 -3.80
CA ILE A 80 23.61 2.23 -3.15
C ILE A 80 22.71 2.87 -4.19
N GLU A 81 21.48 2.38 -4.27
CA GLU A 81 20.41 2.97 -5.07
C GLU A 81 19.31 3.47 -4.14
N VAL A 82 18.75 4.63 -4.46
CA VAL A 82 17.52 5.14 -3.83
C VAL A 82 16.49 5.39 -4.92
N LEU A 83 15.24 5.06 -4.61
CA LEU A 83 14.09 5.51 -5.38
C LEU A 83 13.13 6.18 -4.40
N PHE A 84 12.75 7.43 -4.65
CA PHE A 84 11.74 8.12 -3.86
C PHE A 84 10.53 8.38 -4.76
N PRO A 85 9.50 7.52 -4.68
CA PRO A 85 8.31 7.62 -5.51
C PRO A 85 7.41 8.79 -5.12
N ILE A 86 6.57 9.19 -6.06
CA ILE A 86 5.41 10.05 -5.81
C ILE A 86 4.12 9.21 -5.79
N ALA A 87 3.06 9.73 -5.20
CA ALA A 87 1.72 9.15 -5.29
C ALA A 87 1.64 7.67 -4.85
N GLU A 88 2.39 7.28 -3.82
CA GLU A 88 2.26 5.96 -3.19
C GLU A 88 0.89 5.81 -2.53
N GLU A 89 0.43 6.86 -1.85
CA GLU A 89 -0.84 6.89 -1.10
C GLU A 89 -2.07 6.76 -2.01
N LEU A 90 -1.87 6.83 -3.33
CA LEU A 90 -2.86 6.55 -4.36
C LEU A 90 -2.72 5.15 -4.94
N TYR A 91 -2.22 4.21 -4.14
CA TYR A 91 -1.89 2.83 -4.52
C TYR A 91 -0.72 2.74 -5.50
N THR A 92 0.45 3.21 -5.07
CA THR A 92 1.74 3.08 -5.78
C THR A 92 1.75 3.63 -7.20
N VAL A 93 0.97 4.69 -7.47
CA VAL A 93 0.83 5.27 -8.83
C VAL A 93 2.16 5.73 -9.38
N GLY A 94 3.06 6.26 -8.54
CA GLY A 94 4.41 6.66 -8.99
C GLY A 94 5.19 5.50 -9.55
N THR A 95 5.41 4.45 -8.77
CA THR A 95 6.20 3.29 -9.21
C THR A 95 5.51 2.49 -10.31
N SER A 96 4.19 2.27 -10.22
CA SER A 96 3.43 1.54 -11.25
C SER A 96 3.36 2.29 -12.59
N SER A 97 3.60 3.60 -12.61
CA SER A 97 3.69 4.39 -13.85
C SER A 97 5.09 4.44 -14.47
N MET A 98 6.11 3.87 -13.80
CA MET A 98 7.45 3.82 -14.37
C MET A 98 7.50 2.90 -15.59
N THR A 99 8.27 3.32 -16.59
CA THR A 99 8.51 2.54 -17.80
C THR A 99 9.55 1.45 -17.57
N GLU A 100 9.56 0.44 -18.45
CA GLU A 100 10.61 -0.60 -18.49
C GLU A 100 12.03 0.00 -18.59
N GLU A 101 12.19 1.14 -19.28
CA GLU A 101 13.47 1.84 -19.38
C GLU A 101 13.89 2.44 -18.03
N GLU A 102 12.94 2.98 -17.27
CA GLU A 102 13.19 3.55 -15.95
C GLU A 102 13.51 2.47 -14.93
N PHE A 103 12.77 1.35 -14.93
CA PHE A 103 13.12 0.17 -14.13
C PHE A 103 14.46 -0.43 -14.55
N GLY A 104 14.79 -0.40 -15.84
CA GLY A 104 16.09 -0.85 -16.36
C GLY A 104 17.30 -0.05 -15.85
N LYS A 105 17.09 1.13 -15.25
CA LYS A 105 18.15 1.90 -14.57
C LYS A 105 18.48 1.34 -13.19
N ILE A 106 17.52 0.67 -12.54
CA ILE A 106 17.70 0.04 -11.22
C ILE A 106 18.48 -1.25 -11.42
N LYS A 107 19.68 -1.30 -10.82
CA LYS A 107 20.58 -2.46 -10.92
C LYS A 107 20.42 -3.42 -9.75
N ALA A 108 19.97 -2.91 -8.60
CA ALA A 108 19.73 -3.70 -7.42
C ALA A 108 18.78 -4.87 -7.70
N LYS A 109 19.08 -6.02 -7.08
CA LYS A 109 18.22 -7.22 -7.08
C LYS A 109 17.46 -7.39 -5.78
N GLU A 110 17.67 -6.48 -4.86
CA GLU A 110 17.03 -6.44 -3.57
C GLU A 110 16.65 -5.02 -3.16
N ALA A 111 15.59 -4.90 -2.36
CA ALA A 111 15.09 -3.63 -1.87
C ALA A 111 14.72 -3.67 -0.39
N TYR A 112 14.84 -2.53 0.29
CA TYR A 112 14.27 -2.30 1.60
C TYR A 112 13.42 -1.04 1.57
N VAL A 113 12.15 -1.17 1.95
CA VAL A 113 11.15 -0.11 1.88
C VAL A 113 10.67 0.21 3.29
N PRO A 114 11.31 1.14 4.04
CA PRO A 114 10.87 1.54 5.37
C PRO A 114 9.52 2.27 5.34
N ASP A 115 8.43 1.51 5.17
CA ASP A 115 7.07 1.98 4.94
C ASP A 115 6.06 1.05 5.65
N MET A 116 6.32 0.79 6.93
CA MET A 116 5.40 0.02 7.78
C MET A 116 5.33 0.60 9.18
N SER A 117 4.13 0.60 9.75
CA SER A 117 3.98 1.03 11.14
C SER A 117 4.69 0.07 12.10
N GLY A 118 5.21 0.60 13.20
CA GLY A 118 5.88 -0.17 14.25
C GLY A 118 7.33 0.21 14.44
N LYS A 119 7.98 -0.43 15.41
CA LYS A 119 9.38 -0.15 15.75
C LYS A 119 10.33 -0.72 14.69
N PRO A 120 11.45 -0.04 14.39
CA PRO A 120 12.52 -0.63 13.60
C PRO A 120 12.98 -1.98 14.15
N GLY A 121 13.26 -2.90 13.23
CA GLY A 121 13.57 -4.29 13.56
C GLY A 121 12.45 -5.30 13.28
N THR A 122 11.33 -4.86 12.72
CA THR A 122 10.32 -5.72 12.10
C THR A 122 10.27 -5.45 10.60
N ALA A 123 10.03 -6.48 9.80
CA ALA A 123 9.84 -6.34 8.36
C ALA A 123 8.69 -7.22 7.85
N ALA A 124 8.04 -6.82 6.75
CA ALA A 124 7.09 -7.66 6.03
C ALA A 124 7.74 -8.25 4.78
N ASN A 125 7.58 -9.57 4.60
CA ASN A 125 8.05 -10.27 3.39
C ASN A 125 6.95 -10.52 2.35
N ARG A 126 5.68 -10.30 2.72
CA ARG A 126 4.52 -10.66 1.89
C ARG A 126 3.45 -9.60 2.02
N ALA A 127 2.88 -9.19 0.88
CA ALA A 127 1.76 -8.27 0.77
C ALA A 127 0.72 -8.79 -0.25
N PRO A 128 -0.57 -8.43 -0.12
CA PRO A 128 -1.63 -8.90 -0.99
C PRO A 128 -1.71 -8.14 -2.32
N SER A 129 -2.39 -8.75 -3.29
CA SER A 129 -3.01 -7.99 -4.39
C SER A 129 -4.14 -7.13 -3.85
N LEU A 130 -4.39 -5.98 -4.48
CA LEU A 130 -5.51 -5.10 -4.16
C LEU A 130 -6.30 -4.82 -5.44
N ILE A 131 -7.59 -5.15 -5.42
CA ILE A 131 -8.51 -4.89 -6.52
C ILE A 131 -9.63 -3.99 -6.01
N SER A 132 -9.80 -2.81 -6.59
CA SER A 132 -10.96 -1.96 -6.36
C SER A 132 -12.01 -2.22 -7.44
N PHE A 133 -13.29 -2.21 -7.09
CA PHE A 133 -14.36 -2.40 -8.05
C PHE A 133 -15.55 -1.48 -7.81
N ARG A 134 -16.29 -1.23 -8.89
CA ARG A 134 -17.56 -0.51 -8.91
C ARG A 134 -18.58 -1.30 -9.73
N ALA A 135 -19.68 -1.67 -9.10
CA ALA A 135 -20.85 -2.24 -9.74
C ALA A 135 -21.96 -1.20 -9.85
N THR A 136 -22.41 -0.89 -11.06
CA THR A 136 -23.53 0.01 -11.35
C THR A 136 -24.71 -0.81 -11.82
N VAL A 137 -25.77 -0.84 -11.01
CA VAL A 137 -27.04 -1.48 -11.34
C VAL A 137 -27.99 -0.45 -11.93
N THR A 138 -28.50 -0.74 -13.13
CA THR A 138 -29.44 0.10 -13.88
C THR A 138 -30.78 -0.61 -13.99
N GLY A 139 -31.80 -0.01 -13.39
CA GLY A 139 -33.20 -0.39 -13.49
C GLY A 139 -33.99 0.60 -14.35
N ARG A 140 -35.17 0.99 -13.88
CA ARG A 140 -36.08 1.88 -14.61
C ARG A 140 -36.93 2.70 -13.64
N ALA A 141 -36.94 4.02 -13.81
CA ALA A 141 -37.70 4.91 -12.97
C ALA A 141 -39.21 4.75 -13.21
N SER A 142 -40.00 4.93 -12.15
CA SER A 142 -41.45 5.03 -12.19
C SER A 142 -41.94 5.79 -10.95
N HIS A 143 -43.16 6.32 -10.98
CA HIS A 143 -43.75 6.92 -9.80
C HIS A 143 -44.12 5.83 -8.78
N ALA A 144 -43.47 5.85 -7.60
CA ALA A 144 -43.55 4.77 -6.62
C ALA A 144 -44.97 4.52 -6.08
N GLY A 145 -45.83 5.54 -6.07
CA GLY A 145 -47.21 5.42 -5.58
C GLY A 145 -48.27 5.18 -6.66
N PHE A 146 -47.95 5.35 -7.95
CA PHE A 146 -48.97 5.28 -9.01
C PHE A 146 -48.83 4.03 -9.87
N GLU A 147 -47.61 3.71 -10.29
CA GLU A 147 -47.34 2.60 -11.20
C GLU A 147 -45.97 1.97 -10.93
N PRO A 148 -45.67 1.58 -9.67
CA PRO A 148 -44.37 1.01 -9.31
C PRO A 148 -44.01 -0.24 -10.13
N GLU A 149 -45.01 -1.01 -10.58
CA GLU A 149 -44.87 -2.20 -11.43
C GLU A 149 -44.29 -1.91 -12.83
N LYS A 150 -44.34 -0.66 -13.29
CA LYS A 150 -43.66 -0.26 -14.53
C LYS A 150 -42.18 0.05 -14.30
N GLY A 151 -41.75 0.26 -13.07
CA GLY A 151 -40.35 0.47 -12.70
C GLY A 151 -39.56 -0.83 -12.58
N ILE A 152 -38.24 -0.70 -12.45
CA ILE A 152 -37.31 -1.77 -12.06
C ILE A 152 -36.43 -1.19 -10.95
N HIS A 153 -36.50 -1.76 -9.76
CA HIS A 153 -35.96 -1.15 -8.54
C HIS A 153 -34.45 -1.44 -8.36
N ALA A 154 -33.59 -0.55 -8.86
CA ALA A 154 -32.13 -0.77 -8.87
C ALA A 154 -31.52 -0.96 -7.47
N ILE A 155 -32.02 -0.25 -6.45
CA ILE A 155 -31.55 -0.44 -5.06
C ILE A 155 -31.87 -1.86 -4.56
N GLN A 156 -33.01 -2.44 -4.97
CA GLN A 156 -33.41 -3.77 -4.50
C GLN A 156 -32.51 -4.82 -5.13
N ALA A 157 -32.28 -4.73 -6.45
CA ALA A 157 -31.36 -5.60 -7.17
C ALA A 157 -29.92 -5.51 -6.62
N ALA A 158 -29.42 -4.30 -6.35
CA ALA A 158 -28.10 -4.11 -5.75
C ALA A 158 -28.02 -4.68 -4.32
N ALA A 159 -29.03 -4.42 -3.47
CA ALA A 159 -29.06 -4.95 -2.11
C ALA A 159 -29.11 -6.49 -2.10
N GLU A 160 -29.88 -7.10 -2.99
CA GLU A 160 -29.92 -8.55 -3.14
C GLU A 160 -28.56 -9.10 -3.58
N ALA A 161 -27.90 -8.47 -4.55
CA ALA A 161 -26.56 -8.89 -4.99
C ALA A 161 -25.55 -8.80 -3.83
N VAL A 162 -25.53 -7.68 -3.09
CA VAL A 162 -24.67 -7.49 -1.92
C VAL A 162 -24.92 -8.56 -0.87
N SER A 163 -26.18 -8.93 -0.61
CA SER A 163 -26.55 -9.95 0.39
C SER A 163 -26.00 -11.36 0.05
N LYS A 164 -25.70 -11.64 -1.22
CA LYS A 164 -25.14 -12.91 -1.70
C LYS A 164 -23.60 -12.93 -1.65
N ILE A 165 -22.95 -11.79 -1.43
CA ILE A 165 -21.49 -11.68 -1.37
C ILE A 165 -21.02 -11.95 0.06
N LYS A 166 -20.11 -12.91 0.22
CA LYS A 166 -19.39 -13.10 1.49
C LYS A 166 -18.39 -11.95 1.65
N MET A 167 -18.54 -11.15 2.70
CA MET A 167 -17.67 -10.01 3.04
C MET A 167 -16.79 -10.30 4.28
N GLY A 168 -15.81 -9.44 4.52
CA GLY A 168 -14.78 -9.65 5.54
C GLY A 168 -13.75 -10.70 5.08
N HIS A 169 -13.23 -11.51 6.01
CA HIS A 169 -12.39 -12.65 5.66
C HIS A 169 -13.22 -13.74 4.98
N ILE A 170 -13.04 -13.88 3.67
CA ILE A 170 -13.73 -14.92 2.92
C ILE A 170 -12.99 -16.25 3.02
N ASP A 171 -11.68 -16.21 3.20
CA ASP A 171 -10.82 -17.31 3.63
C ASP A 171 -9.62 -16.77 4.46
N LYS A 172 -8.58 -17.57 4.67
CA LYS A 172 -7.39 -17.19 5.47
C LYS A 172 -6.51 -16.13 4.80
N GLU A 173 -6.62 -15.96 3.48
CA GLU A 173 -5.70 -15.14 2.68
C GLU A 173 -6.41 -14.00 1.95
N THR A 174 -7.75 -14.03 1.90
CA THR A 174 -8.56 -13.16 1.05
C THR A 174 -9.63 -12.43 1.87
N THR A 175 -9.77 -11.14 1.62
CA THR A 175 -10.89 -10.32 2.09
C THR A 175 -11.67 -9.72 0.94
N CYS A 176 -12.97 -9.50 1.16
CA CYS A 176 -13.83 -8.75 0.26
C CYS A 176 -14.67 -7.77 1.07
N ASN A 177 -14.76 -6.52 0.63
CA ASN A 177 -15.50 -5.48 1.32
C ASN A 177 -16.24 -4.58 0.33
N ILE A 178 -17.52 -4.32 0.56
CA ILE A 178 -18.26 -3.24 -0.11
C ILE A 178 -18.38 -2.10 0.89
N GLY A 179 -17.61 -1.04 0.67
CA GLY A 179 -17.53 0.09 1.59
C GLY A 179 -18.56 1.18 1.30
N VAL A 180 -19.06 1.26 0.06
CA VAL A 180 -19.97 2.34 -0.37
C VAL A 180 -21.13 1.78 -1.16
N ILE A 181 -22.34 2.22 -0.83
CA ILE A 181 -23.54 2.00 -1.63
C ILE A 181 -24.32 3.31 -1.77
N ARG A 182 -24.74 3.66 -2.98
CA ARG A 182 -25.46 4.90 -3.30
C ARG A 182 -26.52 4.64 -4.35
N GLY A 183 -27.74 5.12 -4.17
CA GLY A 183 -28.81 4.96 -5.16
C GLY A 183 -30.06 5.74 -4.80
N GLY A 184 -30.90 5.98 -5.80
CA GLY A 184 -32.16 6.73 -5.65
C GLY A 184 -31.97 8.25 -5.72
N SER A 185 -33.03 8.93 -6.15
CA SER A 185 -33.09 10.39 -6.32
C SER A 185 -34.24 11.04 -5.55
N GLY A 186 -35.19 10.25 -5.05
CA GLY A 186 -36.34 10.72 -4.28
C GLY A 186 -37.15 9.56 -3.72
N THR A 187 -37.93 9.81 -2.66
CA THR A 187 -38.72 8.76 -1.97
C THR A 187 -39.97 8.34 -2.74
N ASN A 188 -40.46 9.18 -3.66
CA ASN A 188 -41.63 8.90 -4.51
C ASN A 188 -41.26 8.37 -5.91
N ILE A 189 -40.01 7.97 -6.12
CA ILE A 189 -39.49 7.50 -7.41
C ILE A 189 -38.90 6.10 -7.21
N VAL A 190 -39.30 5.13 -8.02
CA VAL A 190 -38.62 3.83 -8.10
C VAL A 190 -37.18 4.09 -8.60
N PRO A 191 -36.14 3.74 -7.82
CA PRO A 191 -34.75 4.06 -8.19
C PRO A 191 -34.32 3.37 -9.49
N GLU A 192 -33.88 4.15 -10.47
CA GLU A 192 -33.34 3.62 -11.72
C GLU A 192 -31.85 3.28 -11.66
N THR A 193 -31.12 3.78 -10.66
CA THR A 193 -29.68 3.52 -10.52
C THR A 193 -29.29 3.27 -9.07
N CYS A 194 -28.35 2.33 -8.89
CA CYS A 194 -27.67 2.10 -7.63
C CYS A 194 -26.22 1.64 -7.91
N THR A 195 -25.25 2.25 -7.24
CA THR A 195 -23.83 1.89 -7.33
C THR A 195 -23.35 1.28 -6.03
N ALA A 196 -22.57 0.20 -6.12
CA ALA A 196 -21.82 -0.39 -5.01
C ALA A 196 -20.32 -0.35 -5.33
N GLU A 197 -19.50 0.12 -4.39
CA GLU A 197 -18.04 0.21 -4.54
C GLU A 197 -17.36 -0.55 -3.40
N GLY A 198 -16.30 -1.27 -3.75
CA GLY A 198 -15.62 -2.15 -2.82
C GLY A 198 -14.20 -2.47 -3.22
N GLU A 199 -13.54 -3.24 -2.37
CA GLU A 199 -12.19 -3.75 -2.60
C GLU A 199 -12.08 -5.25 -2.25
N ILE A 200 -11.11 -5.89 -2.87
CA ILE A 200 -10.69 -7.27 -2.61
C ILE A 200 -9.19 -7.24 -2.37
N ARG A 201 -8.76 -7.89 -1.29
CA ARG A 201 -7.34 -8.12 -1.03
C ARG A 201 -7.08 -9.61 -0.93
N SER A 202 -5.98 -10.08 -1.51
CA SER A 202 -5.58 -11.48 -1.39
C SER A 202 -4.07 -11.64 -1.45
N TYR A 203 -3.51 -12.46 -0.57
CA TYR A 203 -2.11 -12.87 -0.70
C TYR A 203 -1.81 -13.80 -1.88
N VAL A 204 -2.83 -14.24 -2.60
CA VAL A 204 -2.72 -15.05 -3.82
C VAL A 204 -3.49 -14.35 -4.92
N HIS A 205 -2.79 -13.93 -5.98
CA HIS A 205 -3.37 -13.09 -7.03
C HIS A 205 -4.59 -13.75 -7.70
N GLU A 206 -4.50 -15.03 -8.00
CA GLU A 206 -5.54 -15.83 -8.63
C GLU A 206 -6.79 -15.92 -7.75
N LYS A 207 -6.64 -15.94 -6.42
CA LYS A 207 -7.78 -15.89 -5.49
C LYS A 207 -8.47 -14.53 -5.48
N ALA A 208 -7.70 -13.45 -5.59
CA ALA A 208 -8.26 -12.11 -5.73
C ALA A 208 -9.10 -12.00 -7.02
N LEU A 209 -8.55 -12.48 -8.15
CA LEU A 209 -9.27 -12.53 -9.43
C LEU A 209 -10.53 -13.41 -9.35
N ALA A 210 -10.43 -14.63 -8.82
CA ALA A 210 -11.57 -15.52 -8.66
C ALA A 210 -12.66 -14.91 -7.75
N CYS A 211 -12.27 -14.16 -6.73
CA CYS A 211 -13.22 -13.42 -5.90
C CYS A 211 -13.89 -12.29 -6.71
N MET A 212 -13.15 -11.55 -7.52
CA MET A 212 -13.68 -10.49 -8.38
C MET A 212 -14.64 -11.03 -9.44
N ASP A 213 -14.31 -12.16 -10.07
CA ASP A 213 -15.17 -12.85 -11.03
C ASP A 213 -16.50 -13.26 -10.37
N ARG A 214 -16.43 -13.81 -9.16
CA ARG A 214 -17.63 -14.18 -8.39
C ARG A 214 -18.48 -12.98 -8.01
N VAL A 215 -17.87 -11.86 -7.59
CA VAL A 215 -18.59 -10.60 -7.32
C VAL A 215 -19.29 -10.12 -8.60
N THR A 216 -18.58 -10.11 -9.72
CA THR A 216 -19.10 -9.70 -11.03
C THR A 216 -20.31 -10.54 -11.43
N GLU A 217 -20.19 -11.86 -11.30
CA GLU A 217 -21.26 -12.79 -11.66
C GLU A 217 -22.50 -12.63 -10.77
N ILE A 218 -22.32 -12.48 -9.45
CA ILE A 218 -23.42 -12.25 -8.50
C ILE A 218 -24.19 -10.97 -8.86
N PHE A 219 -23.50 -9.87 -9.16
CA PHE A 219 -24.14 -8.61 -9.56
C PHE A 219 -24.91 -8.76 -10.87
N ARG A 220 -24.30 -9.37 -11.91
CA ARG A 220 -24.94 -9.55 -13.22
C ARG A 220 -26.17 -10.45 -13.14
N GLN A 221 -26.03 -11.64 -12.58
CA GLN A 221 -27.14 -12.60 -12.45
C GLN A 221 -28.28 -12.05 -11.58
N THR A 222 -27.96 -11.40 -10.46
CA THR A 222 -28.99 -10.86 -9.57
C THR A 222 -29.72 -9.69 -10.22
N ALA A 223 -29.00 -8.78 -10.89
CA ALA A 223 -29.62 -7.69 -11.63
C ALA A 223 -30.55 -8.23 -12.74
N GLU A 224 -30.08 -9.19 -13.54
CA GLU A 224 -30.87 -9.80 -14.61
C GLU A 224 -32.14 -10.46 -14.07
N SER A 225 -32.05 -11.21 -12.95
CA SER A 225 -33.21 -11.83 -12.31
C SER A 225 -34.26 -10.83 -11.81
N CYS A 226 -33.85 -9.59 -11.54
CA CYS A 226 -34.73 -8.48 -11.15
C CYS A 226 -35.24 -7.67 -12.36
N GLY A 227 -34.89 -8.05 -13.59
CA GLY A 227 -35.15 -7.27 -14.80
C GLY A 227 -34.27 -6.03 -14.97
N ALA A 228 -33.21 -5.88 -14.17
CA ALA A 228 -32.21 -4.83 -14.24
C ALA A 228 -30.97 -5.28 -15.04
N ALA A 229 -30.01 -4.38 -15.23
CA ALA A 229 -28.68 -4.69 -15.77
C ALA A 229 -27.59 -4.24 -14.78
N ALA A 230 -26.43 -4.89 -14.79
CA ALA A 230 -25.27 -4.47 -14.00
C ALA A 230 -24.01 -4.32 -14.86
N ASP A 231 -23.37 -3.16 -14.78
CA ASP A 231 -22.01 -2.91 -15.29
C ASP A 231 -21.03 -2.97 -14.12
N VAL A 232 -20.06 -3.89 -14.18
CA VAL A 232 -19.06 -4.08 -13.14
C VAL A 232 -17.69 -3.80 -13.73
N ARG A 233 -16.99 -2.83 -13.15
CA ARG A 233 -15.63 -2.44 -13.53
C ARG A 233 -14.72 -2.59 -12.33
N TYR A 234 -13.47 -2.95 -12.58
CA TYR A 234 -12.47 -3.05 -11.53
C TYR A 234 -11.10 -2.59 -12.03
N THR A 235 -10.23 -2.29 -11.08
CA THR A 235 -8.84 -1.93 -11.29
C THR A 235 -8.00 -2.76 -10.33
N ILE A 236 -7.00 -3.45 -10.87
CA ILE A 236 -5.96 -4.09 -10.07
C ILE A 236 -4.94 -3.00 -9.77
N HIS A 237 -4.78 -2.66 -8.50
CA HIS A 237 -3.82 -1.65 -8.07
C HIS A 237 -2.47 -2.26 -7.72
N LEU A 238 -2.48 -3.42 -7.07
CA LEU A 238 -1.28 -4.10 -6.59
C LEU A 238 -1.34 -5.57 -6.97
N HIS A 239 -0.21 -6.18 -7.34
CA HIS A 239 -0.06 -7.64 -7.37
C HIS A 239 0.57 -8.15 -6.08
N ALA A 240 0.17 -9.37 -5.69
CA ALA A 240 0.68 -10.01 -4.49
C ALA A 240 2.13 -10.45 -4.73
N TYR A 241 2.95 -10.36 -3.70
CA TYR A 241 4.29 -10.93 -3.71
C TYR A 241 4.61 -11.62 -2.39
N GLU A 242 5.58 -12.53 -2.45
CA GLU A 242 6.19 -13.14 -1.29
C GLU A 242 7.70 -13.27 -1.51
N THR A 243 8.46 -12.58 -0.67
CA THR A 243 9.92 -12.69 -0.62
C THR A 243 10.30 -13.91 0.23
N ASP A 244 11.07 -14.82 -0.36
CA ASP A 244 11.61 -16.00 0.32
C ASP A 244 12.40 -15.59 1.59
N LEU A 245 12.11 -16.24 2.71
CA LEU A 245 12.78 -16.01 3.99
C LEU A 245 14.26 -16.44 3.98
N GLU A 246 14.65 -17.26 3.01
CA GLU A 246 16.04 -17.64 2.71
C GLU A 246 16.63 -16.82 1.54
N SER A 247 16.01 -15.71 1.15
CA SER A 247 16.64 -14.76 0.22
C SER A 247 17.74 -13.94 0.90
N VAL A 248 18.64 -13.39 0.09
CA VAL A 248 19.69 -12.45 0.55
C VAL A 248 19.10 -11.30 1.40
N PRO A 249 18.05 -10.58 0.97
CA PRO A 249 17.50 -9.50 1.78
C PRO A 249 16.94 -9.95 3.13
N ALA A 250 16.31 -11.13 3.20
CA ALA A 250 15.78 -11.68 4.45
C ALA A 250 16.88 -12.09 5.43
N ARG A 251 17.93 -12.76 4.95
CA ARG A 251 19.07 -13.14 5.81
C ARG A 251 19.85 -11.91 6.28
N ARG A 252 20.10 -10.95 5.39
CA ARG A 252 20.80 -9.70 5.73
C ARG A 252 20.03 -8.90 6.77
N PHE A 253 18.72 -8.73 6.60
CA PHE A 253 17.87 -8.06 7.58
C PHE A 253 18.00 -8.69 8.98
N ARG A 254 17.91 -10.03 9.08
CA ARG A 254 18.03 -10.73 10.37
C ARG A 254 19.41 -10.55 11.01
N ARG A 255 20.50 -10.68 10.25
CA ARG A 255 21.86 -10.48 10.76
C ARG A 255 22.08 -9.06 11.27
N VAL A 256 21.65 -8.06 10.50
CA VAL A 256 21.80 -6.65 10.88
C VAL A 256 20.94 -6.33 12.09
N CYS A 257 19.71 -6.84 12.17
CA CYS A 257 18.90 -6.71 13.38
C CYS A 257 19.59 -7.32 14.59
N GLN A 258 20.16 -8.52 14.45
CA GLN A 258 20.89 -9.19 15.52
C GLN A 258 22.09 -8.36 16.00
N SER A 259 22.88 -7.79 15.08
CA SER A 259 24.06 -6.98 15.45
C SER A 259 23.69 -5.66 16.14
N LEU A 260 22.50 -5.13 15.84
CA LEU A 260 21.96 -3.92 16.45
C LEU A 260 21.12 -4.18 17.71
N GLY A 261 20.87 -5.44 18.08
CA GLY A 261 19.99 -5.81 19.19
C GLY A 261 18.51 -5.52 18.93
N LEU A 262 18.10 -5.47 17.66
CA LEU A 262 16.70 -5.35 17.23
C LEU A 262 16.04 -6.73 17.12
N ALA A 263 14.70 -6.77 17.07
CA ALA A 263 13.93 -8.02 17.10
C ALA A 263 14.25 -8.96 15.92
N GLY A 264 14.37 -8.43 14.70
CA GLY A 264 14.61 -9.22 13.49
C GLY A 264 13.40 -10.04 13.04
N ASP A 265 12.19 -9.63 13.45
CA ASP A 265 10.95 -10.32 13.13
C ASP A 265 10.57 -10.08 11.66
N ILE A 266 10.21 -11.16 10.95
CA ILE A 266 9.65 -11.07 9.59
C ILE A 266 8.22 -11.59 9.62
N ILE A 267 7.28 -10.72 9.26
CA ILE A 267 5.83 -10.96 9.29
C ILE A 267 5.22 -10.81 7.90
N SER A 268 3.91 -10.99 7.78
CA SER A 268 3.14 -10.60 6.59
C SER A 268 2.36 -9.32 6.88
N THR A 269 2.24 -8.44 5.89
CA THR A 269 1.38 -7.24 5.96
C THR A 269 0.14 -7.44 5.11
N PHE A 270 -0.98 -6.82 5.45
CA PHE A 270 -2.17 -6.77 4.58
C PHE A 270 -2.37 -5.39 3.94
N GLY A 271 -1.42 -4.49 4.14
CA GLY A 271 -1.24 -3.24 3.39
C GLY A 271 -0.52 -3.47 2.06
N GLY A 272 -0.34 -2.41 1.29
CA GLY A 272 0.49 -2.40 0.09
C GLY A 272 1.59 -1.37 0.23
N SER A 273 2.64 -1.49 -0.58
CA SER A 273 3.66 -0.45 -0.74
C SER A 273 4.33 -0.56 -2.11
N ASP A 274 5.23 0.36 -2.43
CA ASP A 274 6.06 0.31 -3.65
C ASP A 274 6.81 -1.03 -3.84
N ASN A 275 7.03 -1.80 -2.77
CA ASN A 275 7.64 -3.12 -2.88
C ASN A 275 6.78 -4.12 -3.67
N ASN A 276 5.46 -3.92 -3.76
CA ASN A 276 4.60 -4.68 -4.66
C ASN A 276 5.06 -4.54 -6.12
N THR A 277 5.31 -3.30 -6.56
CA THR A 277 5.77 -3.02 -7.92
C THR A 277 7.23 -3.48 -8.13
N PHE A 278 8.10 -3.36 -7.13
CA PHE A 278 9.47 -3.88 -7.23
C PHE A 278 9.51 -5.40 -7.44
N ALA A 279 8.64 -6.14 -6.75
CA ALA A 279 8.55 -7.58 -6.88
C ALA A 279 8.11 -8.02 -8.29
N GLU A 280 7.19 -7.28 -8.93
CA GLU A 280 6.79 -7.52 -10.33
C GLU A 280 7.97 -7.40 -11.30
N HIS A 281 8.94 -6.53 -10.99
CA HIS A 281 10.15 -6.31 -11.79
C HIS A 281 11.34 -7.17 -11.33
N GLY A 282 11.08 -8.21 -10.52
CA GLY A 282 12.08 -9.19 -10.09
C GLY A 282 13.04 -8.71 -9.00
N ILE A 283 12.75 -7.57 -8.35
CA ILE A 283 13.53 -7.07 -7.22
C ILE A 283 12.93 -7.65 -5.94
N LYS A 284 13.71 -8.43 -5.20
CA LYS A 284 13.25 -9.08 -3.96
C LYS A 284 13.38 -8.11 -2.79
N GLY A 285 12.28 -7.67 -2.19
CA GLY A 285 12.36 -6.71 -1.11
C GLY A 285 11.61 -7.06 0.16
N LEU A 286 11.90 -6.30 1.20
CA LEU A 286 11.19 -6.30 2.47
C LEU A 286 10.65 -4.90 2.77
N VAL A 287 9.47 -4.82 3.36
CA VAL A 287 8.92 -3.56 3.87
C VAL A 287 9.28 -3.45 5.35
N LEU A 288 10.07 -2.46 5.73
CA LEU A 288 10.57 -2.31 7.10
C LEU A 288 9.63 -1.46 7.93
N SER A 289 9.50 -1.77 9.21
CA SER A 289 8.89 -0.84 10.15
C SER A 289 9.78 0.38 10.36
N CYS A 290 9.25 1.59 10.13
CA CYS A 290 10.01 2.85 10.13
C CYS A 290 9.67 3.80 11.29
N GLY A 291 9.06 3.27 12.37
CA GLY A 291 8.71 4.09 13.53
C GLY A 291 7.54 5.04 13.31
N MET A 292 6.76 4.86 12.25
CA MET A 292 5.48 5.57 12.10
C MET A 292 4.37 4.89 12.90
N TYR A 293 3.50 5.68 13.52
CA TYR A 293 2.37 5.19 14.31
C TYR A 293 1.13 6.04 14.06
N GLN A 294 -0.03 5.37 14.04
CA GLN A 294 -1.33 6.01 13.76
C GLN A 294 -1.30 6.80 12.44
N ALA A 295 -0.63 6.24 11.42
CA ALA A 295 -0.60 6.77 10.08
C ALA A 295 -2.01 7.08 9.55
N HIS A 296 -2.09 8.04 8.63
CA HIS A 296 -3.34 8.53 8.02
C HIS A 296 -4.31 9.17 9.01
N SER A 297 -3.80 9.70 10.12
CA SER A 297 -4.63 10.38 11.12
C SER A 297 -3.97 11.66 11.63
N VAL A 298 -4.77 12.58 12.15
CA VAL A 298 -4.25 13.77 12.84
C VAL A 298 -3.62 13.46 14.21
N LYS A 299 -3.58 12.19 14.61
CA LYS A 299 -2.90 11.69 15.80
C LYS A 299 -1.61 10.95 15.45
N GLU A 300 -1.21 10.99 14.19
CA GLU A 300 0.02 10.37 13.72
C GLU A 300 1.23 10.91 14.49
N TYR A 301 2.12 10.00 14.86
CA TYR A 301 3.35 10.34 15.55
C TYR A 301 4.50 9.39 15.19
N THR A 302 5.71 9.84 15.47
CA THR A 302 6.94 9.03 15.48
C THR A 302 7.76 9.34 16.72
N ARG A 303 8.91 8.71 16.90
CA ARG A 303 9.83 8.93 18.02
C ARG A 303 11.25 9.11 17.52
N THR A 304 11.97 10.07 18.09
CA THR A 304 13.39 10.30 17.76
C THR A 304 14.24 9.04 17.93
N ALA A 305 13.95 8.23 18.95
CA ALA A 305 14.63 6.96 19.18
C ALA A 305 14.38 5.92 18.08
N ASP A 306 13.16 5.91 17.50
CA ASP A 306 12.83 5.01 16.40
C ASP A 306 13.53 5.47 15.11
N LEU A 307 13.44 6.77 14.75
CA LEU A 307 14.16 7.33 13.60
C LEU A 307 15.67 7.05 13.66
N ALA A 308 16.28 7.20 14.85
CA ALA A 308 17.69 6.90 15.05
C ALA A 308 18.01 5.40 14.93
N ALA A 309 17.09 4.52 15.35
CA ALA A 309 17.24 3.07 15.22
C ALA A 309 17.08 2.63 13.75
N GLY A 310 16.13 3.20 13.02
CA GLY A 310 15.94 2.92 11.59
C GLY A 310 17.12 3.40 10.75
N ALA A 311 17.65 4.60 10.99
CA ALA A 311 18.88 5.07 10.32
C ALA A 311 20.08 4.14 10.56
N LYS A 312 20.24 3.60 11.78
CA LYS A 312 21.27 2.59 12.09
C LYS A 312 21.01 1.27 11.37
N LEU A 313 19.75 0.85 11.26
CA LEU A 313 19.37 -0.34 10.50
C LEU A 313 19.73 -0.18 9.02
N ILE A 314 19.37 0.94 8.40
CA ILE A 314 19.76 1.27 7.01
C ILE A 314 21.29 1.22 6.85
N ALA A 315 22.04 1.89 7.74
CA ALA A 315 23.50 1.87 7.70
C ALA A 315 24.06 0.45 7.80
N GLY A 316 23.50 -0.39 8.67
CA GLY A 316 23.88 -1.79 8.80
C GLY A 316 23.56 -2.62 7.56
N LEU A 317 22.42 -2.38 6.89
CA LEU A 317 22.04 -3.06 5.64
C LEU A 317 22.96 -2.69 4.47
N ILE A 318 23.50 -1.47 4.46
CA ILE A 318 24.51 -1.01 3.50
C ILE A 318 25.85 -1.69 3.74
N LEU A 319 26.29 -1.76 5.00
CA LEU A 319 27.62 -2.25 5.41
C LEU A 319 27.73 -3.77 5.50
N ASP A 320 26.62 -4.50 5.59
CA ASP A 320 26.65 -5.97 5.59
C ASP A 320 27.05 -6.50 4.20
N ALA A 321 28.14 -7.27 4.19
CA ALA A 321 28.85 -7.71 3.00
C ALA A 321 28.58 -9.17 2.60
N GLU A 322 27.48 -9.79 3.06
CA GLU A 322 27.07 -11.11 2.52
C GLU A 322 26.78 -11.04 1.02
#